data_AF-A0A932Q937-F1
#
_entry.id   AF-A0A932Q937-F1
#
_cell.length_a   1.000
_cell.length_b   1.000
_cell.length_c   1.000
_cell.angle_alpha   90.00
_cell.angle_beta   90.00
_cell.angle_gamma   90.00
#
_symmetry.space_group_name_H-M   'P 1'
#
loop_
_entity.id
_entity.type
_entity.pdbx_description
1 polymer ?
#
loop_
_entity_poly.entity_id
_entity_poly.type
_entity_poly.pdbx_seq_one_letter_code
_entity_poly.pdbx_strand_id
1 'polypeptide(L)'
;MRGRKKDLRKLPVGPLKSGQDEKILEVLGETVKRLRKCAHISQERIAEILGLHQTAVCRVELGQQSLQPWHLQQLSDLYDIRVSDMLSGQINFWQIAERFGQKPPFPSRYLELAHSKVREFLPLLRFMTVQKGRTFLQRVLKEVDTDLDLHYLRGPDQPIGVNCNLDLIRHSIKGGVLNSDNLKLVVDESRNEDVQGFLHPVYLTQPSLGNLLKSFVLNSHHYDSNFIYTVCEDKSSELVLSVKPAEHMDKVKYKDVELGDYLCRYKREYLSQLSGYIGAKPLQIHEKDCHFHGASQCVYAIPAT
;
A
#
# COMPACT_ATOMS: atom_id res chain seq x y z
N MET A 1 12.92 -44.80 32.17
CA MET A 1 12.19 -44.84 30.89
C MET A 1 13.06 -44.21 29.80
N ARG A 2 13.60 -45.00 28.85
CA ARG A 2 14.38 -44.48 27.72
C ARG A 2 13.42 -43.90 26.67
N GLY A 3 13.34 -42.58 26.57
CA GLY A 3 12.57 -41.91 25.53
C GLY A 3 13.18 -42.21 24.15
N ARG A 4 12.45 -42.93 23.31
CA ARG A 4 12.79 -43.05 21.88
C ARG A 4 12.67 -41.66 21.26
N LYS A 5 13.80 -41.02 20.91
CA LYS A 5 13.82 -39.92 19.94
C LYS A 5 13.23 -40.48 18.65
N LYS A 6 11.96 -40.16 18.35
CA LYS A 6 11.37 -40.45 17.04
C LYS A 6 12.24 -39.73 16.02
N ASP A 7 12.81 -40.50 15.10
CA ASP A 7 13.56 -39.98 13.98
C ASP A 7 12.57 -39.23 13.07
N LEU A 8 12.51 -37.91 13.22
CA LEU A 8 11.58 -37.03 12.50
C LEU A 8 11.83 -37.08 10.97
N ARG A 9 12.97 -37.63 10.53
CA ARG A 9 13.33 -37.83 9.12
C ARG A 9 12.49 -38.88 8.40
N LYS A 10 11.65 -39.64 9.12
CA LYS A 10 10.82 -40.73 8.57
C LYS A 10 9.33 -40.42 8.50
N LEU A 11 8.93 -39.15 8.60
CA LEU A 11 7.53 -38.78 8.33
C LEU A 11 7.26 -38.88 6.82
N PRO A 12 6.17 -39.53 6.41
CA PRO A 12 5.86 -39.71 4.99
C PRO A 12 5.65 -38.36 4.32
N VAL A 13 6.44 -38.11 3.26
CA VAL A 13 6.16 -37.07 2.28
C VAL A 13 5.10 -37.66 1.35
N GLY A 14 3.84 -37.32 1.60
CA GLY A 14 2.69 -37.80 0.83
C GLY A 14 1.76 -36.66 0.46
N PRO A 15 0.94 -36.82 -0.60
CA PRO A 15 -0.08 -35.82 -0.97
C PRO A 15 -1.06 -35.60 0.19
N LEU A 16 -1.37 -34.33 0.48
CA LEU A 16 -2.27 -33.89 1.56
C LEU A 16 -3.75 -34.06 1.17
N LYS A 17 -4.63 -34.07 2.18
CA LYS A 17 -6.09 -34.23 1.98
C LYS A 17 -6.70 -32.93 1.43
N SER A 18 -7.73 -33.06 0.57
CA SER A 18 -8.26 -31.98 -0.26
C SER A 18 -8.92 -30.82 0.52
N GLY A 19 -8.67 -29.58 0.10
CA GLY A 19 -9.43 -28.38 0.48
C GLY A 19 -8.63 -27.32 1.23
N GLN A 20 -8.61 -27.39 2.57
CA GLN A 20 -7.97 -26.35 3.41
C GLN A 20 -6.45 -26.37 3.35
N ASP A 21 -5.86 -27.56 3.23
CA ASP A 21 -4.41 -27.72 3.12
C ASP A 21 -3.88 -27.07 1.84
N GLU A 22 -4.65 -27.13 0.74
CA GLU A 22 -4.25 -26.60 -0.57
C GLU A 22 -4.07 -25.08 -0.56
N LYS A 23 -5.03 -24.33 0.00
CA LYS A 23 -4.92 -22.87 0.11
C LYS A 23 -3.74 -22.42 0.97
N ILE A 24 -3.44 -23.17 2.04
CA ILE A 24 -2.28 -22.87 2.89
C ILE A 24 -0.98 -23.14 2.12
N LEU A 25 -0.92 -24.21 1.34
CA LEU A 25 0.25 -24.53 0.51
C LEU A 25 0.46 -23.51 -0.60
N GLU A 26 -0.59 -23.02 -1.25
CA GLU A 26 -0.50 -21.95 -2.24
C GLU A 26 0.11 -20.69 -1.61
N VAL A 27 -0.44 -20.23 -0.47
CA VAL A 27 0.06 -19.04 0.23
C VAL A 27 1.52 -19.22 0.66
N LEU A 28 1.85 -20.38 1.23
CA LEU A 28 3.22 -20.71 1.63
C LEU A 28 4.16 -20.73 0.41
N GLY A 29 3.76 -21.39 -0.67
CA GLY A 29 4.55 -21.53 -1.89
C GLY A 29 4.86 -20.18 -2.52
N GLU A 30 3.85 -19.34 -2.69
CA GLU A 30 4.07 -17.99 -3.20
C GLU A 30 4.92 -17.15 -2.24
N THR A 31 4.75 -17.31 -0.93
CA THR A 31 5.54 -16.60 0.08
C THR A 31 7.02 -16.98 -0.01
N VAL A 32 7.33 -18.28 -0.08
CA VAL A 32 8.71 -18.78 -0.27
C VAL A 32 9.31 -18.24 -1.56
N LYS A 33 8.54 -18.25 -2.66
CA LYS A 33 8.96 -17.68 -3.94
C LYS A 33 9.29 -16.18 -3.83
N ARG A 34 8.46 -15.40 -3.15
CA ARG A 34 8.69 -13.95 -2.95
C ARG A 34 9.90 -13.69 -2.05
N LEU A 35 10.05 -14.42 -0.94
CA LEU A 35 11.22 -14.34 -0.05
C LEU A 35 12.52 -14.58 -0.82
N ARG A 36 12.55 -15.67 -1.60
CA ARG A 36 13.68 -16.03 -2.44
C ARG A 36 14.01 -14.92 -3.45
N LYS A 37 12.99 -14.40 -4.14
CA LYS A 37 13.17 -13.31 -5.10
C LYS A 37 13.67 -12.03 -4.44
N CYS A 38 13.20 -11.67 -3.24
CA CYS A 38 13.68 -10.50 -2.50
C CYS A 38 15.14 -10.64 -2.09
N ALA A 39 15.57 -11.84 -1.71
CA ALA A 39 16.95 -12.11 -1.36
C ALA A 39 17.88 -12.38 -2.56
N HIS A 40 17.36 -12.34 -3.80
CA HIS A 40 18.09 -12.70 -5.02
C HIS A 40 18.77 -14.09 -4.95
N ILE A 41 18.15 -15.05 -4.25
CA ILE A 41 18.67 -16.42 -4.11
C ILE A 41 18.10 -17.29 -5.24
N SER A 42 18.92 -18.15 -5.84
CA SER A 42 18.45 -19.09 -6.86
C SER A 42 17.65 -20.26 -6.23
N GLN A 43 16.86 -20.97 -7.04
CA GLN A 43 16.14 -22.14 -6.53
C GLN A 43 17.11 -23.27 -6.12
N GLU A 44 18.23 -23.42 -6.84
CA GLU A 44 19.29 -24.37 -6.49
C GLU A 44 19.88 -24.06 -5.11
N ARG A 45 20.18 -22.79 -4.85
CA ARG A 45 20.76 -22.39 -3.56
C ARG A 45 19.79 -22.57 -2.40
N ILE A 46 18.50 -22.28 -2.58
CA ILE A 46 17.49 -22.62 -1.56
C ILE A 46 17.40 -24.14 -1.37
N ALA A 47 17.49 -24.92 -2.44
CA ALA A 47 17.45 -26.38 -2.37
C ALA A 47 18.63 -26.93 -1.54
N GLU A 48 19.83 -26.41 -1.74
CA GLU A 48 21.02 -26.73 -0.93
C GLU A 48 20.81 -26.42 0.55
N ILE A 49 20.30 -25.22 0.88
CA ILE A 49 20.06 -24.80 2.27
C ILE A 49 19.04 -25.73 2.97
N LEU A 50 18.00 -26.14 2.24
CA LEU A 50 16.95 -27.01 2.77
C LEU A 50 17.29 -28.50 2.70
N GLY A 51 18.40 -28.89 2.06
CA GLY A 51 18.71 -30.30 1.80
C GLY A 51 17.67 -30.97 0.89
N LEU A 52 17.10 -30.22 -0.06
CA LEU A 52 16.09 -30.67 -1.01
C LEU A 52 16.65 -30.72 -2.43
N HIS A 53 15.95 -31.41 -3.33
CA HIS A 53 16.22 -31.30 -4.77
C HIS A 53 15.57 -30.01 -5.31
N GLN A 54 16.17 -29.37 -6.32
CA GLN A 54 15.65 -28.14 -6.93
C GLN A 54 14.18 -28.28 -7.39
N THR A 55 13.83 -29.41 -7.99
CA THR A 55 12.45 -29.68 -8.43
C THR A 55 11.45 -29.73 -7.27
N ALA A 56 11.88 -30.12 -6.07
CA ALA A 56 11.05 -30.07 -4.87
C ALA A 56 10.81 -28.62 -4.44
N VAL A 57 11.83 -27.75 -4.50
CA VAL A 57 11.67 -26.31 -4.24
C VAL A 57 10.71 -25.69 -5.26
N CYS A 58 10.83 -26.04 -6.54
CA CYS A 58 9.89 -25.58 -7.56
C CYS A 58 8.44 -26.00 -7.25
N ARG A 59 8.20 -27.26 -6.86
CA ARG A 59 6.87 -27.74 -6.45
C ARG A 59 6.34 -27.04 -5.20
N VAL A 60 7.22 -26.75 -4.23
CA VAL A 60 6.86 -25.96 -3.04
C VAL A 60 6.42 -24.56 -3.46
N GLU A 61 7.19 -23.87 -4.32
CA GLU A 61 6.86 -22.52 -4.80
C GLU A 61 5.56 -22.45 -5.62
N LEU A 62 5.13 -23.59 -6.18
CA LEU A 62 3.86 -23.74 -6.90
C LEU A 62 2.70 -24.19 -5.98
N GLY A 63 2.94 -24.37 -4.68
CA GLY A 63 1.94 -24.87 -3.73
C GLY A 63 1.60 -26.36 -3.88
N GLN A 64 2.38 -27.12 -4.67
CA GLN A 64 2.13 -28.53 -4.97
C GLN A 64 2.77 -29.49 -3.95
N GLN A 65 3.66 -28.98 -3.10
CA GLN A 65 4.38 -29.79 -2.11
C GLN A 65 4.52 -29.03 -0.79
N SER A 66 4.28 -29.72 0.32
CA SER A 66 4.47 -29.17 1.66
C SER A 66 5.93 -29.20 2.10
N LEU A 67 6.29 -28.23 2.94
CA LEU A 67 7.53 -28.22 3.68
C LEU A 67 7.35 -28.92 5.03
N GLN A 68 8.37 -29.67 5.43
CA GLN A 68 8.44 -30.24 6.77
C GLN A 68 8.75 -29.14 7.80
N PRO A 69 8.36 -29.30 9.07
CA PRO A 69 8.54 -28.26 10.09
C PRO A 69 9.99 -27.75 10.23
N TRP A 70 10.99 -28.62 10.06
CA TRP A 70 12.39 -28.20 10.12
C TRP A 70 12.82 -27.36 8.91
N HIS A 71 12.27 -27.58 7.71
CA HIS A 71 12.52 -26.70 6.56
C HIS A 71 11.91 -25.31 6.80
N LEU A 72 10.72 -25.25 7.41
CA LEU A 72 10.11 -23.97 7.81
C LEU A 72 10.99 -23.26 8.84
N GLN A 73 11.56 -23.98 9.81
CA GLN A 73 12.52 -23.38 10.76
C GLN A 73 13.77 -22.84 10.04
N GLN A 74 14.34 -23.58 9.08
CA GLN A 74 15.50 -23.11 8.32
C GLN A 74 15.20 -21.84 7.51
N LEU A 75 14.01 -21.74 6.89
CA LEU A 75 13.59 -20.52 6.19
C LEU A 75 13.34 -19.37 7.18
N SER A 76 12.72 -19.66 8.32
CA SER A 76 12.51 -18.72 9.42
C SER A 76 13.85 -18.10 9.86
N ASP A 77 14.87 -18.93 10.07
CA ASP A 77 16.21 -18.50 10.49
C ASP A 77 16.93 -17.72 9.36
N LEU A 78 16.83 -18.20 8.11
CA LEU A 78 17.44 -17.55 6.95
C LEU A 78 16.88 -16.13 6.75
N TYR A 79 15.56 -15.98 6.79
CA TYR A 79 14.89 -14.70 6.51
C TYR A 79 14.59 -13.87 7.75
N ASP A 80 14.82 -14.41 8.95
CA ASP A 80 14.51 -13.76 10.25
C ASP A 80 13.04 -13.32 10.33
N ILE A 81 12.16 -14.28 10.03
CA ILE A 81 10.71 -14.09 10.02
C ILE A 81 10.07 -15.23 10.78
N ARG A 82 8.93 -14.98 11.45
CA ARG A 82 8.23 -16.04 12.16
C ARG A 82 7.57 -16.99 11.16
N VAL A 83 7.52 -18.28 11.51
CA VAL A 83 6.80 -19.29 10.70
C VAL A 83 5.33 -18.93 10.52
N SER A 84 4.68 -18.32 11.51
CA SER A 84 3.30 -17.81 11.40
C SER A 84 3.13 -16.77 10.29
N ASP A 85 4.14 -15.92 10.09
CA ASP A 85 4.10 -14.84 9.09
C ASP A 85 4.33 -15.41 7.68
N MET A 86 5.14 -16.47 7.56
CA MET A 86 5.28 -17.24 6.32
C MET A 86 3.99 -17.94 5.90
N LEU A 87 3.28 -18.55 6.85
CA LEU A 87 2.03 -19.27 6.58
C LEU A 87 0.87 -18.31 6.27
N SER A 88 0.87 -17.11 6.85
CA SER A 88 -0.16 -16.08 6.59
C SER A 88 0.17 -15.20 5.38
N GLY A 89 1.43 -15.21 4.92
CA GLY A 89 1.95 -14.27 3.93
C GLY A 89 1.98 -12.82 4.43
N GLN A 90 1.89 -12.59 5.74
CA GLN A 90 1.97 -11.26 6.37
C GLN A 90 3.42 -10.84 6.62
N ILE A 91 4.17 -10.69 5.52
CA ILE A 91 5.58 -10.30 5.54
C ILE A 91 5.77 -8.95 4.86
N ASN A 92 6.62 -8.11 5.44
CA ASN A 92 7.14 -6.93 4.77
C ASN A 92 8.34 -7.32 3.90
N PHE A 93 8.07 -7.64 2.64
CA PHE A 93 9.08 -8.11 1.68
C PHE A 93 10.18 -7.08 1.38
N TRP A 94 9.96 -5.79 1.65
CA TRP A 94 10.98 -4.75 1.47
C TRP A 94 12.08 -4.85 2.52
N GLN A 95 11.71 -5.08 3.79
CA GLN A 95 12.67 -5.31 4.87
C GLN A 95 13.53 -6.55 4.58
N ILE A 96 12.93 -7.58 3.97
CA ILE A 96 13.66 -8.76 3.52
C ILE A 96 14.65 -8.37 2.43
N ALA A 97 14.24 -7.66 1.38
CA ALA A 97 15.17 -7.24 0.32
C ALA A 97 16.32 -6.40 0.88
N GLU A 98 16.03 -5.42 1.74
CA GLU A 98 17.02 -4.55 2.38
C GLU A 98 18.05 -5.34 3.20
N ARG A 99 17.60 -6.34 3.97
CA ARG A 99 18.49 -7.22 4.76
C ARG A 99 19.53 -7.95 3.90
N PHE A 100 19.17 -8.28 2.67
CA PHE A 100 20.07 -8.92 1.70
C PHE A 100 20.79 -7.91 0.80
N GLY A 101 20.67 -6.61 1.08
CA GLY A 101 21.26 -5.54 0.27
C GLY A 101 20.67 -5.47 -1.15
N GLN A 102 19.44 -5.95 -1.34
CA GLN A 102 18.74 -6.00 -2.61
C GLN A 102 17.61 -4.98 -2.67
N LYS A 103 17.15 -4.71 -3.89
CA LYS A 103 15.86 -4.04 -4.11
C LYS A 103 14.77 -5.11 -4.22
N PRO A 104 13.54 -4.83 -3.77
CA PRO A 104 12.46 -5.78 -3.99
C PRO A 104 12.27 -6.02 -5.50
N PRO A 105 11.75 -7.18 -5.91
CA PRO A 105 11.37 -7.47 -7.29
C PRO A 105 10.09 -6.70 -7.65
N PHE A 106 10.25 -5.39 -7.78
CA PHE A 106 9.21 -4.39 -8.03
C PHE A 106 9.53 -3.66 -9.35
N PRO A 107 8.53 -3.21 -10.12
CA PRO A 107 8.79 -2.53 -11.39
C PRO A 107 9.76 -1.35 -11.23
N SER A 108 10.84 -1.35 -11.99
CA SER A 108 11.94 -0.37 -11.82
C SER A 108 11.47 1.08 -11.95
N ARG A 109 10.53 1.35 -12.87
CA ARG A 109 9.91 2.68 -13.05
C ARG A 109 9.20 3.23 -11.81
N TYR A 110 8.79 2.34 -10.90
CA TYR A 110 8.15 2.70 -9.63
C TYR A 110 9.12 2.73 -8.45
N LEU A 111 10.41 2.46 -8.71
CA LEU A 111 11.50 2.70 -7.76
C LEU A 111 12.21 4.03 -8.03
N GLU A 112 11.94 4.65 -9.18
CA GLU A 112 12.39 5.98 -9.55
C GLU A 112 11.53 7.06 -8.88
N LEU A 113 12.13 8.21 -8.55
CA LEU A 113 11.43 9.33 -7.89
C LEU A 113 10.62 8.89 -6.66
N ALA A 114 11.26 8.11 -5.78
CA ALA A 114 10.64 7.50 -4.59
C ALA A 114 10.33 8.51 -3.46
N HIS A 115 9.66 9.61 -3.82
CA HIS A 115 9.21 10.65 -2.92
C HIS A 115 7.86 10.32 -2.28
N SER A 116 7.06 9.43 -2.89
CA SER A 116 5.76 8.98 -2.39
C SER A 116 5.93 7.76 -1.46
N LYS A 117 4.84 7.38 -0.79
CA LYS A 117 4.76 6.21 0.09
C LYS A 117 3.59 5.33 -0.30
N VAL A 118 3.67 4.05 0.05
CA VAL A 118 2.54 3.12 -0.13
C VAL A 118 1.26 3.64 0.51
N ARG A 119 1.38 4.31 1.67
CA ARG A 119 0.29 4.92 2.43
C ARG A 119 -0.61 5.83 1.60
N GLU A 120 -0.06 6.53 0.61
CA GLU A 120 -0.79 7.53 -0.18
C GLU A 120 -1.87 6.92 -1.08
N PHE A 121 -1.74 5.64 -1.46
CA PHE A 121 -2.73 4.94 -2.29
C PHE A 121 -3.36 3.73 -1.60
N LEU A 122 -3.03 3.45 -0.34
CA LEU A 122 -3.77 2.49 0.48
C LEU A 122 -5.30 2.73 0.45
N PRO A 123 -5.81 3.98 0.50
CA PRO A 123 -7.26 4.23 0.38
C PRO A 123 -7.84 3.65 -0.92
N LEU A 124 -7.14 3.83 -2.04
CA LEU A 124 -7.57 3.34 -3.34
C LEU A 124 -7.57 1.80 -3.38
N LEU A 125 -6.51 1.16 -2.87
CA LEU A 125 -6.43 -0.30 -2.80
C LEU A 125 -7.55 -0.89 -1.93
N ARG A 126 -7.82 -0.27 -0.78
CA ARG A 126 -8.90 -0.66 0.13
C ARG A 126 -10.26 -0.48 -0.53
N PHE A 127 -10.52 0.68 -1.13
CA PHE A 127 -11.74 0.98 -1.86
C PHE A 127 -12.02 -0.10 -2.92
N MET A 128 -11.05 -0.43 -3.77
CA MET A 128 -11.21 -1.49 -4.78
C MET A 128 -11.49 -2.85 -4.14
N THR A 129 -10.80 -3.17 -3.05
CA THR A 129 -10.98 -4.45 -2.34
C THR A 129 -12.37 -4.56 -1.74
N VAL A 130 -12.89 -3.50 -1.12
CA VAL A 130 -14.23 -3.46 -0.54
C VAL A 130 -15.30 -3.52 -1.63
N GLN A 131 -15.13 -2.77 -2.72
CA GLN A 131 -16.15 -2.66 -3.77
C GLN A 131 -16.19 -3.86 -4.72
N LYS A 132 -15.04 -4.46 -5.03
CA LYS A 132 -14.90 -5.46 -6.11
C LYS A 132 -14.14 -6.71 -5.71
N GLY A 133 -13.60 -6.77 -4.49
CA GLY A 133 -12.86 -7.92 -3.98
C GLY A 133 -11.37 -7.93 -4.37
N ARG A 134 -10.60 -8.77 -3.67
CA ARG A 134 -9.15 -8.86 -3.82
C ARG A 134 -8.71 -9.38 -5.20
N THR A 135 -9.47 -10.31 -5.80
CA THR A 135 -9.17 -10.84 -7.14
C THR A 135 -9.24 -9.75 -8.20
N PHE A 136 -10.22 -8.84 -8.09
CA PHE A 136 -10.32 -7.69 -8.98
C PHE A 136 -9.12 -6.76 -8.83
N LEU A 137 -8.74 -6.42 -7.60
CA LEU A 137 -7.57 -5.58 -7.34
C LEU A 137 -6.29 -6.22 -7.90
N GLN A 138 -6.08 -7.51 -7.69
CA GLN A 138 -4.91 -8.23 -8.22
C GLN A 138 -4.85 -8.12 -9.74
N ARG A 139 -5.99 -8.27 -10.43
CA ARG A 139 -6.07 -8.11 -11.89
C ARG A 139 -5.72 -6.68 -12.33
N VAL A 140 -6.30 -5.67 -11.68
CA VAL A 140 -6.02 -4.25 -11.96
C VAL A 140 -4.53 -3.94 -11.81
N LEU A 141 -3.89 -4.39 -10.73
CA LEU A 141 -2.45 -4.19 -10.54
C LEU A 141 -1.64 -4.82 -11.68
N LYS A 142 -2.02 -6.02 -12.15
CA LYS A 142 -1.36 -6.70 -13.27
C LYS A 142 -1.60 -6.04 -14.64
N GLU A 143 -2.75 -5.39 -14.82
CA GLU A 143 -3.03 -4.60 -16.02
C GLU A 143 -2.22 -3.29 -16.04
N VAL A 144 -1.98 -2.68 -14.86
CA VAL A 144 -1.09 -1.51 -14.73
C VAL A 144 0.37 -1.89 -15.00
N ASP A 145 0.82 -2.99 -14.41
CA ASP A 145 2.15 -3.55 -14.64
C ASP A 145 2.17 -5.05 -14.27
N THR A 146 2.67 -5.91 -15.17
CA THR A 146 2.65 -7.36 -14.96
C THR A 146 3.48 -7.81 -13.75
N ASP A 147 4.45 -7.00 -13.31
CA ASP A 147 5.29 -7.31 -12.15
C ASP A 147 4.80 -6.65 -10.85
N LEU A 148 3.79 -5.78 -10.91
CA LEU A 148 3.18 -5.20 -9.72
C LEU A 148 2.40 -6.27 -8.94
N ASP A 149 2.73 -6.44 -7.66
CA ASP A 149 2.11 -7.42 -6.76
C ASP A 149 1.73 -6.72 -5.45
N LEU A 150 0.48 -6.91 -5.03
CA LEU A 150 -0.07 -6.37 -3.79
C LEU A 150 0.76 -6.72 -2.55
N HIS A 151 1.47 -7.85 -2.56
CA HIS A 151 2.31 -8.26 -1.43
C HIS A 151 3.51 -7.33 -1.20
N TYR A 152 3.99 -6.65 -2.24
CA TYR A 152 5.02 -5.62 -2.10
C TYR A 152 4.44 -4.26 -1.65
N LEU A 153 3.12 -4.12 -1.52
CA LEU A 153 2.44 -2.88 -1.14
C LEU A 153 1.90 -2.94 0.30
N ARG A 154 2.55 -3.70 1.18
CA ARG A 154 2.08 -3.91 2.57
C ARG A 154 2.67 -2.98 3.61
N GLY A 155 3.87 -2.45 3.39
CA GLY A 155 4.50 -1.49 4.31
C GLY A 155 4.00 -0.08 4.02
N PRO A 156 3.16 0.55 4.86
CA PRO A 156 2.56 1.85 4.53
C PRO A 156 3.62 2.94 4.30
N ASP A 157 4.67 2.97 5.11
CA ASP A 157 5.71 4.00 5.02
C ASP A 157 6.84 3.64 4.04
N GLN A 158 6.66 2.59 3.25
CA GLN A 158 7.63 2.18 2.26
C GLN A 158 7.70 3.22 1.13
N PRO A 159 8.89 3.80 0.84
CA PRO A 159 9.06 4.71 -0.28
C PRO A 159 8.79 4.03 -1.61
N ILE A 160 8.05 4.73 -2.47
CA ILE A 160 7.67 4.29 -3.80
C ILE A 160 7.60 5.50 -4.74
N GLY A 161 7.86 5.26 -6.02
CA GLY A 161 7.74 6.25 -7.07
C GLY A 161 6.31 6.75 -7.21
N VAL A 162 6.14 8.07 -7.31
CA VAL A 162 4.83 8.72 -7.51
C VAL A 162 4.08 8.20 -8.73
N ASN A 163 4.81 7.78 -9.77
CA ASN A 163 4.22 7.18 -10.97
C ASN A 163 3.36 5.94 -10.65
N CYS A 164 3.68 5.17 -9.61
CA CYS A 164 2.87 4.00 -9.24
C CYS A 164 1.44 4.41 -8.84
N ASN A 165 1.32 5.47 -8.04
CA ASN A 165 0.03 5.99 -7.62
C ASN A 165 -0.74 6.58 -8.82
N LEU A 166 -0.08 7.43 -9.61
CA LEU A 166 -0.73 8.10 -10.73
C LEU A 166 -1.19 7.13 -11.82
N ASP A 167 -0.38 6.11 -12.15
CA ASP A 167 -0.76 5.09 -13.14
C ASP A 167 -1.95 4.26 -12.65
N LEU A 168 -1.98 3.91 -11.36
CA LEU A 168 -3.11 3.19 -10.77
C LEU A 168 -4.38 4.05 -10.80
N ILE A 169 -4.30 5.34 -10.45
CA ILE A 169 -5.45 6.26 -10.54
C ILE A 169 -5.93 6.36 -11.99
N ARG A 170 -5.04 6.60 -12.96
CA ARG A 170 -5.41 6.68 -14.39
C ARG A 170 -6.10 5.42 -14.88
N HIS A 171 -5.52 4.26 -14.59
CA HIS A 171 -6.10 2.99 -15.00
C HIS A 171 -7.50 2.79 -14.40
N SER A 172 -7.67 3.22 -13.14
CA SER A 172 -8.95 3.15 -12.44
C SER A 172 -10.00 4.10 -13.00
N ILE A 173 -9.62 5.32 -13.38
CA ILE A 173 -10.51 6.27 -14.07
C ILE A 173 -10.92 5.70 -15.42
N LYS A 174 -9.95 5.27 -16.24
CA LYS A 174 -10.20 4.69 -17.57
C LYS A 174 -11.08 3.44 -17.51
N GLY A 175 -10.91 2.62 -16.48
CA GLY A 175 -11.72 1.43 -16.22
C GLY A 175 -13.10 1.71 -15.59
N GLY A 176 -13.44 2.99 -15.33
CA GLY A 176 -14.69 3.38 -14.67
C GLY A 176 -14.77 2.98 -13.19
N VAL A 177 -13.66 2.53 -12.60
CA VAL A 177 -13.55 2.16 -11.18
C VAL A 177 -13.56 3.40 -10.31
N LEU A 178 -12.90 4.47 -10.74
CA LEU A 178 -12.93 5.78 -10.11
C LEU A 178 -13.75 6.75 -10.94
N ASN A 179 -14.69 7.44 -10.30
CA ASN A 179 -15.51 8.48 -10.90
C ASN A 179 -16.03 9.44 -9.82
N SER A 180 -16.81 10.45 -10.22
CA SER A 180 -17.38 11.44 -9.29
C SER A 180 -18.26 10.81 -8.21
N ASP A 181 -18.98 9.75 -8.56
CA ASP A 181 -20.07 9.21 -7.75
C ASP A 181 -19.54 8.37 -6.58
N ASN A 182 -18.33 7.84 -6.71
CA ASN A 182 -17.69 7.02 -5.70
C ASN A 182 -16.53 7.70 -4.97
N LEU A 183 -16.24 8.96 -5.28
CA LEU A 183 -15.13 9.70 -4.67
C LEU A 183 -15.22 9.74 -3.14
N LYS A 184 -16.44 9.94 -2.61
CA LYS A 184 -16.72 9.91 -1.18
C LYS A 184 -16.27 8.60 -0.52
N LEU A 185 -16.50 7.46 -1.18
CA LEU A 185 -16.12 6.15 -0.67
C LEU A 185 -14.59 5.99 -0.60
N VAL A 186 -13.85 6.57 -1.54
CA VAL A 186 -12.37 6.58 -1.49
C VAL A 186 -11.88 7.45 -0.33
N VAL A 187 -12.52 8.58 -0.07
CA VAL A 187 -12.21 9.46 1.07
C VAL A 187 -12.52 8.76 2.39
N ASP A 188 -13.63 8.03 2.50
CA ASP A 188 -13.95 7.23 3.70
C ASP A 188 -12.82 6.23 4.01
N GLU A 189 -12.27 5.56 2.99
CA GLU A 189 -11.13 4.65 3.13
C GLU A 189 -9.79 5.35 3.47
N SER A 190 -9.70 6.67 3.35
CA SER A 190 -8.51 7.43 3.76
C SER A 190 -8.51 7.89 5.21
N ARG A 191 -9.68 7.83 5.87
CA ARG A 191 -9.92 8.41 7.19
C ARG A 191 -9.98 7.38 8.32
N ASN A 192 -9.40 6.21 8.13
CA ASN A 192 -9.36 5.15 9.16
C ASN A 192 -7.97 4.99 9.79
N GLU A 193 -7.95 4.31 10.93
CA GLU A 193 -6.74 4.04 11.71
C GLU A 193 -5.69 3.22 10.94
N ASP A 194 -6.08 2.25 10.10
CA ASP A 194 -5.07 1.45 9.39
C ASP A 194 -4.28 2.28 8.36
N VAL A 195 -4.94 3.25 7.72
CA VAL A 195 -4.29 4.17 6.76
C VAL A 195 -3.54 5.29 7.48
N GLN A 196 -4.07 5.78 8.60
CA GLN A 196 -3.52 6.94 9.31
C GLN A 196 -2.55 6.60 10.45
N GLY A 197 -2.53 5.35 10.89
CA GLY A 197 -1.77 4.90 12.04
C GLY A 197 -1.98 5.81 13.25
N PHE A 198 -0.86 6.18 13.88
CA PHE A 198 -0.84 7.00 15.10
C PHE A 198 -1.46 8.40 14.95
N LEU A 199 -1.65 8.91 13.73
CA LEU A 199 -2.23 10.24 13.50
C LEU A 199 -3.76 10.23 13.52
N HIS A 200 -4.39 9.07 13.34
CA HIS A 200 -5.84 8.94 13.45
C HIS A 200 -6.39 9.46 14.79
N PRO A 201 -5.89 9.00 15.97
CA PRO A 201 -6.32 9.55 17.25
C PRO A 201 -5.92 11.02 17.44
N VAL A 202 -4.82 11.48 16.83
CA VAL A 202 -4.45 12.90 16.85
C VAL A 202 -5.53 13.75 16.19
N TYR A 203 -6.09 13.31 15.06
CA TYR A 203 -7.16 14.05 14.38
C TYR A 203 -8.49 14.02 15.14
N LEU A 204 -8.84 12.89 15.76
CA LEU A 204 -10.06 12.75 16.57
C LEU A 204 -10.06 13.63 17.83
N THR A 205 -8.89 14.01 18.34
CA THR A 205 -8.75 14.76 19.61
C THR A 205 -8.64 16.27 19.41
N GLN A 206 -8.76 16.76 18.18
CA GLN A 206 -8.64 18.19 17.89
C GLN A 206 -9.85 18.97 18.41
N PRO A 207 -9.66 20.10 19.10
CA PRO A 207 -10.77 20.82 19.75
C PRO A 207 -11.56 21.72 18.79
N SER A 208 -11.05 21.98 17.59
CA SER A 208 -11.67 22.85 16.59
C SER A 208 -11.23 22.50 15.17
N LEU A 209 -11.99 22.96 14.17
CA LEU A 209 -11.66 22.77 12.76
C LEU A 209 -10.31 23.43 12.40
N GLY A 210 -10.02 24.61 12.94
CA GLY A 210 -8.74 25.30 12.70
C GLY A 210 -7.55 24.51 13.22
N ASN A 211 -7.65 23.91 14.42
CA ASN A 211 -6.60 23.07 14.98
C ASN A 211 -6.47 21.75 14.21
N LEU A 212 -7.59 21.18 13.77
CA LEU A 212 -7.61 20.00 12.91
C LEU A 212 -6.91 20.26 11.57
N LEU A 213 -7.20 21.38 10.91
CA LEU A 213 -6.56 21.75 9.66
C LEU A 213 -5.06 22.00 9.84
N LYS A 214 -4.66 22.73 10.89
CA LYS A 214 -3.24 22.95 11.22
C LYS A 214 -2.51 21.63 11.48
N SER A 215 -3.13 20.71 12.22
CA SER A 215 -2.60 19.36 12.47
C SER A 215 -2.51 18.54 11.18
N PHE A 216 -3.52 18.60 10.31
CA PHE A 216 -3.50 17.93 9.01
C PHE A 216 -2.35 18.47 8.13
N VAL A 217 -2.22 19.79 8.00
CA VAL A 217 -1.16 20.42 7.19
C VAL A 217 0.23 20.02 7.69
N LEU A 218 0.46 20.09 9.01
CA LEU A 218 1.72 19.68 9.63
C LEU A 218 2.10 18.22 9.30
N ASN A 219 1.11 17.34 9.25
CA ASN A 219 1.31 15.90 9.05
C ASN A 219 1.03 15.42 7.62
N SER A 220 0.73 16.33 6.69
CA SER A 220 0.32 16.01 5.32
C SER A 220 1.36 15.18 4.57
N HIS A 221 2.65 15.40 4.83
CA HIS A 221 3.78 14.67 4.24
C HIS A 221 3.81 13.15 4.58
N HIS A 222 2.96 12.68 5.49
CA HIS A 222 2.76 11.24 5.70
C HIS A 222 1.81 10.62 4.66
N TYR A 223 0.88 11.39 4.10
CA TYR A 223 -0.22 10.91 3.23
C TYR A 223 -0.16 11.43 1.80
N ASP A 224 0.55 12.54 1.61
CA ASP A 224 0.70 13.18 0.32
C ASP A 224 1.96 14.04 0.34
N SER A 225 3.09 13.43 0.01
CA SER A 225 4.37 14.14 -0.12
C SER A 225 4.55 14.83 -1.47
N ASN A 226 3.64 14.58 -2.42
CA ASN A 226 3.71 15.12 -3.78
C ASN A 226 3.18 16.55 -3.86
N PHE A 227 2.48 17.00 -2.83
CA PHE A 227 1.94 18.34 -2.72
C PHE A 227 2.28 18.95 -1.36
N ILE A 228 2.59 20.24 -1.37
CA ILE A 228 2.92 21.05 -0.21
C ILE A 228 1.66 21.83 0.17
N TYR A 229 1.25 21.68 1.42
CA TYR A 229 0.08 22.34 1.98
C TYR A 229 0.50 23.54 2.83
N THR A 230 -0.23 24.65 2.72
CA THR A 230 0.04 25.87 3.51
C THR A 230 -1.26 26.57 3.88
N VAL A 231 -1.42 26.95 5.15
CA VAL A 231 -2.53 27.81 5.59
C VAL A 231 -2.11 29.26 5.35
N CYS A 232 -2.78 29.95 4.41
CA CYS A 232 -2.40 31.29 3.95
C CYS A 232 -3.00 32.41 4.80
N GLU A 233 -4.29 32.30 5.13
CA GLU A 233 -5.04 33.32 5.84
C GLU A 233 -5.98 32.66 6.85
N ASP A 234 -6.03 33.24 8.05
CA ASP A 234 -6.95 32.90 9.13
C ASP A 234 -7.83 34.13 9.34
N LYS A 235 -8.87 34.27 8.50
CA LYS A 235 -9.88 35.33 8.67
C LYS A 235 -10.96 34.81 9.61
N SER A 236 -11.64 35.72 10.30
CA SER A 236 -12.71 35.37 11.23
C SER A 236 -13.84 34.50 10.65
N SER A 237 -13.99 34.45 9.34
CA SER A 237 -15.04 33.68 8.64
C SER A 237 -14.52 32.56 7.73
N GLU A 238 -13.22 32.56 7.37
CA GLU A 238 -12.66 31.59 6.42
C GLU A 238 -11.20 31.26 6.72
N LEU A 239 -10.86 29.98 6.59
CA LEU A 239 -9.49 29.47 6.50
C LEU A 239 -9.14 29.27 5.03
N VAL A 240 -8.01 29.81 4.60
CA VAL A 240 -7.53 29.64 3.21
C VAL A 240 -6.37 28.66 3.19
N LEU A 241 -6.54 27.55 2.47
CA LEU A 241 -5.54 26.51 2.27
C LEU A 241 -5.00 26.57 0.83
N SER A 242 -3.68 26.70 0.69
CA SER A 242 -2.97 26.54 -0.57
C SER A 242 -2.34 25.15 -0.68
N VAL A 243 -2.39 24.58 -1.88
CA VAL A 243 -1.79 23.29 -2.24
C VAL A 243 -0.96 23.45 -3.50
N LYS A 244 0.35 23.35 -3.36
CA LYS A 244 1.32 23.50 -4.46
C LYS A 244 2.00 22.16 -4.75
N PRO A 245 2.23 21.78 -6.02
CA PRO A 245 3.06 20.61 -6.32
C PRO A 245 4.47 20.75 -5.72
N ALA A 246 5.02 19.65 -5.21
CA ALA A 246 6.42 19.58 -4.81
C ALA A 246 7.35 19.64 -6.03
N GLU A 247 8.61 20.05 -5.84
CA GLU A 247 9.57 20.26 -6.93
C GLU A 247 9.79 19.02 -7.81
N HIS A 248 9.81 17.82 -7.22
CA HIS A 248 10.00 16.59 -7.98
C HIS A 248 8.87 16.29 -8.96
N MET A 249 7.69 16.90 -8.76
CA MET A 249 6.54 16.71 -9.64
C MET A 249 6.75 17.32 -11.03
N ASP A 250 7.69 18.25 -11.21
CA ASP A 250 8.00 18.81 -12.54
C ASP A 250 8.53 17.76 -13.53
N LYS A 251 9.05 16.64 -13.02
CA LYS A 251 9.53 15.49 -13.81
C LYS A 251 8.43 14.46 -14.09
N VAL A 252 7.25 14.65 -13.51
CA VAL A 252 6.16 13.68 -13.51
C VAL A 252 5.09 14.18 -14.46
N LYS A 253 4.54 13.29 -15.28
CA LYS A 253 3.35 13.61 -16.06
C LYS A 253 2.16 13.43 -15.13
N TYR A 254 1.52 14.50 -14.67
CA TYR A 254 0.32 14.42 -13.81
C TYR A 254 -0.76 15.47 -14.16
N LYS A 255 -0.51 16.29 -15.19
CA LYS A 255 -1.38 17.39 -15.64
C LYS A 255 -2.31 17.02 -16.79
N ASP A 256 -2.55 15.73 -17.02
CA ASP A 256 -3.60 15.32 -17.96
C ASP A 256 -4.98 15.65 -17.39
N VAL A 257 -5.94 15.96 -18.27
CA VAL A 257 -7.22 16.57 -17.88
C VAL A 257 -8.00 15.70 -16.91
N GLU A 258 -8.11 14.39 -17.20
CA GLU A 258 -8.89 13.45 -16.38
C GLU A 258 -8.24 13.23 -15.01
N LEU A 259 -6.92 12.99 -14.96
CA LEU A 259 -6.21 12.82 -13.70
C LEU A 259 -6.21 14.10 -12.87
N GLY A 260 -5.97 15.25 -13.49
CA GLY A 260 -5.93 16.54 -12.80
C GLY A 260 -7.27 16.91 -12.18
N ASP A 261 -8.37 16.74 -12.93
CA ASP A 261 -9.73 16.92 -12.41
C ASP A 261 -10.03 15.98 -11.24
N TYR A 262 -9.68 14.69 -11.36
CA TYR A 262 -9.82 13.74 -10.26
C TYR A 262 -9.04 14.15 -9.01
N LEU A 263 -7.75 14.48 -9.16
CA LEU A 263 -6.89 14.88 -8.03
C LEU A 263 -7.44 16.12 -7.32
N CYS A 264 -7.92 17.10 -8.08
CA CYS A 264 -8.52 18.31 -7.52
C CYS A 264 -9.80 18.01 -6.74
N ARG A 265 -10.71 17.23 -7.34
CA ARG A 265 -11.97 16.82 -6.71
C ARG A 265 -11.72 15.99 -5.47
N TYR A 266 -10.78 15.04 -5.51
CA TYR A 266 -10.40 14.22 -4.37
C TYR A 266 -9.98 15.08 -3.17
N LYS A 267 -9.12 16.07 -3.39
CA LYS A 267 -8.68 16.99 -2.32
C LYS A 267 -9.86 17.79 -1.77
N ARG A 268 -10.72 18.32 -2.64
CA ARG A 268 -11.92 19.06 -2.23
C ARG A 268 -12.87 18.19 -1.39
N GLU A 269 -13.10 16.96 -1.80
CA GLU A 269 -13.95 15.99 -1.09
C GLU A 269 -13.34 15.58 0.25
N TYR A 270 -12.02 15.35 0.29
CA TYR A 270 -11.31 15.05 1.53
C TYR A 270 -11.42 16.20 2.54
N LEU A 271 -11.18 17.44 2.11
CA LEU A 271 -11.30 18.63 2.95
C LEU A 271 -12.73 18.88 3.43
N SER A 272 -13.72 18.65 2.56
CA SER A 272 -15.14 18.73 2.90
C SER A 272 -15.47 17.82 4.07
N GLN A 273 -14.92 16.61 4.08
CA GLN A 273 -15.20 15.62 5.11
C GLN A 273 -14.32 15.71 6.36
N LEU A 274 -13.30 16.57 6.36
CA LEU A 274 -12.33 16.67 7.45
C LEU A 274 -13.01 16.99 8.79
N SER A 275 -14.03 17.85 8.79
CA SER A 275 -14.84 18.19 9.97
C SER A 275 -15.48 16.97 10.67
N GLY A 276 -15.63 15.84 9.97
CA GLY A 276 -16.18 14.62 10.55
C GLY A 276 -15.30 14.02 11.66
N TYR A 277 -14.01 14.35 11.75
CA TYR A 277 -13.16 13.92 12.89
C TYR A 277 -13.63 14.50 14.23
N ILE A 278 -14.24 15.68 14.19
CA ILE A 278 -14.72 16.40 15.38
C ILE A 278 -16.25 16.34 15.49
N GLY A 279 -16.89 15.37 14.80
CA GLY A 279 -18.34 15.15 14.84
C GLY A 279 -19.17 16.21 14.11
N ALA A 280 -18.55 17.10 13.32
CA ALA A 280 -19.25 18.13 12.56
C ALA A 280 -19.71 17.63 11.18
N LYS A 281 -20.66 18.35 10.57
CA LYS A 281 -21.17 18.05 9.22
C LYS A 281 -20.11 18.38 8.16
N PRO A 282 -20.16 17.71 6.99
CA PRO A 282 -19.28 18.04 5.87
C PRO A 282 -19.36 19.53 5.49
N LEU A 283 -18.21 20.10 5.17
CA LEU A 283 -18.03 21.51 4.86
C LEU A 283 -18.24 21.79 3.37
N GLN A 284 -18.80 22.95 3.05
CA GLN A 284 -18.81 23.44 1.68
C GLN A 284 -17.45 24.08 1.37
N ILE A 285 -16.60 23.37 0.62
CA ILE A 285 -15.28 23.86 0.23
C ILE A 285 -15.39 24.66 -1.07
N HIS A 286 -14.93 25.91 -1.04
CA HIS A 286 -14.89 26.78 -2.21
C HIS A 286 -13.50 26.77 -2.83
N GLU A 287 -13.39 26.27 -4.05
CA GLU A 287 -12.15 26.32 -4.84
C GLU A 287 -12.01 27.72 -5.46
N LYS A 288 -10.98 28.46 -5.06
CA LYS A 288 -10.66 29.81 -5.56
C LYS A 288 -9.75 29.75 -6.78
N ASP A 289 -8.72 28.90 -6.73
CA ASP A 289 -7.76 28.66 -7.80
C ASP A 289 -7.53 27.16 -7.98
N CYS A 290 -7.23 26.73 -9.22
CA CYS A 290 -6.97 25.33 -9.53
C CYS A 290 -5.69 25.17 -10.37
N HIS A 291 -4.72 24.45 -9.81
CA HIS A 291 -3.46 24.14 -10.47
C HIS A 291 -3.65 23.44 -11.82
N PHE A 292 -4.65 22.56 -11.89
CA PHE A 292 -4.97 21.78 -13.09
C PHE A 292 -5.70 22.60 -14.16
N HIS A 293 -6.17 23.80 -13.83
CA HIS A 293 -6.78 24.76 -14.76
C HIS A 293 -5.89 25.98 -15.02
N GLY A 294 -4.57 25.82 -14.88
CA GLY A 294 -3.58 26.83 -15.28
C GLY A 294 -3.08 27.74 -14.16
N ALA A 295 -3.61 27.62 -12.94
CA ALA A 295 -3.04 28.33 -11.80
C ALA A 295 -1.70 27.71 -11.34
N SER A 296 -0.89 28.46 -10.60
CA SER A 296 0.37 27.95 -10.04
C SER A 296 0.16 26.96 -8.88
N GLN A 297 -1.00 26.98 -8.25
CA GLN A 297 -1.38 26.17 -7.08
C GLN A 297 -2.91 26.03 -7.02
N CYS A 298 -3.41 25.08 -6.23
CA CYS A 298 -4.83 25.06 -5.85
C CYS A 298 -5.04 25.89 -4.58
N VAL A 299 -6.13 26.65 -4.51
CA VAL A 299 -6.50 27.43 -3.32
C VAL A 299 -7.93 27.08 -2.93
N TYR A 300 -8.11 26.66 -1.68
CA TYR A 300 -9.39 26.26 -1.10
C TYR A 300 -9.75 27.21 0.05
N ALA A 301 -10.94 27.80 -0.01
CA ALA A 301 -11.53 28.50 1.12
C ALA A 301 -12.48 27.57 1.88
N ILE A 302 -12.23 27.50 3.19
CA ILE A 302 -12.88 26.59 4.13
C ILE A 302 -13.63 27.48 5.15
N PRO A 303 -14.96 27.36 5.29
CA PRO A 303 -15.71 28.17 6.23
C PRO A 303 -15.24 27.91 7.66
N ALA A 304 -14.98 28.97 8.43
CA ALA A 304 -14.77 28.85 9.87
C ALA A 304 -16.15 28.65 10.52
N THR A 305 -16.40 27.45 11.05
CA THR A 305 -17.64 27.10 11.78
C THR A 305 -17.49 27.37 13.27
#